data_AF-A0A349K7Z4-F1
#
_entry.id   AF-A0A349K7Z4-F1
#
_cell.length_a   1.000
_cell.length_b   1.000
_cell.length_c   1.000
_cell.angle_alpha   90.00
_cell.angle_beta   90.00
_cell.angle_gamma   90.00
#
_symmetry.space_group_name_H-M   'P 1'
#
loop_
_entity.id
_entity.type
_entity.pdbx_description
1 polymer ?
#
loop_
_entity_poly.entity_id
_entity_poly.type
_entity_poly.pdbx_seq_one_letter_code
_entity_poly.pdbx_strand_id
1 'polypeptide(L)' 'MDVFYSLSRIASERNYIKPILNNSDTIDIKSGRHPVIEQIVGPGEFVPNDTNLSRRFNQILLLTGPNMSGK' A
#
# COMPACT_ATOMS: atom_id res chain seq x y z
N MET A 1 -10.29 -5.40 23.31
CA MET A 1 -10.27 -3.92 23.43
C MET A 1 -8.92 -3.36 22.97
N ASP A 2 -7.80 -3.85 23.50
CA ASP A 2 -6.45 -3.34 23.20
C ASP A 2 -6.04 -3.41 21.72
N VAL A 3 -6.27 -4.54 21.05
CA VAL A 3 -5.96 -4.71 19.62
C VAL A 3 -6.67 -3.67 18.75
N PHE A 4 -7.96 -3.42 18.98
CA PHE A 4 -8.71 -2.42 18.21
C PHE A 4 -8.23 -1.00 18.48
N TYR A 5 -7.87 -0.70 19.74
CA TYR A 5 -7.28 0.59 20.08
C TYR A 5 -5.95 0.79 19.35
N SER A 6 -5.07 -0.20 19.38
CA SER A 6 -3.78 -0.17 18.68
C SER A 6 -3.95 0.04 17.17
N LEU A 7 -4.90 -0.67 16.54
CA LEU A 7 -5.22 -0.50 15.12
C LEU A 7 -5.77 0.90 14.80
N SER A 8 -6.67 1.43 15.64
CA SER A 8 -7.22 2.78 15.44
C SER A 8 -6.15 3.87 15.57
N ARG A 9 -5.24 3.71 16.53
CA ARG A 9 -4.13 4.63 16.78
C ARG A 9 -3.20 4.69 15.58
N ILE A 10 -2.71 3.55 15.09
CA ILE A 10 -1.80 3.54 13.93
C ILE A 10 -2.49 4.07 12.66
N ALA A 11 -3.79 3.82 12.50
CA ALA A 11 -4.52 4.31 11.33
C ALA A 11 -4.58 5.85 11.31
N SER A 12 -4.83 6.46 12.47
CA SER A 12 -4.84 7.92 12.62
C SER A 12 -3.44 8.53 12.50
N GLU A 13 -2.44 7.95 13.17
CA GLU A 13 -1.07 8.49 13.16
C GLU A 13 -0.41 8.41 11.77
N ARG A 14 -0.76 7.39 10.97
CA ARG A 14 -0.12 7.10 9.69
C ARG A 14 -0.98 7.42 8.47
N ASN A 15 -2.12 8.08 8.66
CA ASN A 15 -3.08 8.39 7.60
C ASN A 15 -3.44 7.16 6.75
N TYR A 16 -3.78 6.05 7.42
CA TYR A 16 -4.31 4.86 6.76
C TYR A 16 -5.82 5.00 6.54
N ILE A 17 -6.28 4.43 5.43
CA ILE A 17 -7.69 4.39 5.08
C ILE A 17 -8.25 2.99 5.35
N LYS A 18 -9.56 2.93 5.61
CA LYS A 18 -10.27 1.65 5.69
C LYS A 18 -10.38 1.06 4.27
N PRO A 19 -9.87 -0.15 4.01
CA PRO A 19 -10.02 -0.78 2.70
C PRO A 19 -11.48 -1.17 2.43
N ILE A 20 -11.85 -1.18 1.15
CA ILE A 20 -13.14 -1.71 0.69
C ILE A 20 -12.93 -3.19 0.38
N LEU A 21 -13.65 -4.06 1.10
CA LEU A 21 -13.60 -5.50 0.89
C LEU A 21 -14.86 -5.93 0.13
N ASN A 22 -14.68 -6.79 -0.88
CA ASN A 22 -15.75 -7.39 -1.66
C ASN A 22 -15.33 -8.79 -2.12
N ASN A 23 -16.21 -9.49 -2.84
CA ASN A 23 -15.95 -10.85 -3.32
C ASN A 23 -15.29 -10.88 -4.71
N SER A 24 -14.76 -9.75 -5.18
CA SER A 24 -14.01 -9.69 -6.44
C SER A 24 -12.56 -10.15 -6.24
N ASP A 25 -11.87 -10.36 -7.34
CA ASP A 25 -10.46 -10.71 -7.42
C ASP A 25 -9.57 -9.50 -7.74
N THR A 26 -10.10 -8.29 -7.58
CA THR A 26 -9.40 -7.04 -7.89
C THR A 26 -8.62 -6.55 -6.68
N ILE A 27 -7.33 -6.27 -6.90
CA ILE A 27 -6.49 -5.46 -6.02
C ILE A 27 -6.35 -4.11 -6.70
N ASP A 28 -6.97 -3.08 -6.11
CA ASP A 28 -6.83 -1.70 -6.56
C ASP A 28 -6.34 -0.86 -5.39
N ILE A 29 -5.09 -0.39 -5.48
CA ILE A 29 -4.42 0.44 -4.49
C ILE A 29 -4.07 1.75 -5.17
N LYS A 30 -4.55 2.85 -4.61
CA LYS A 30 -4.23 4.22 -5.06
C LYS A 30 -3.29 4.88 -4.08
N SER A 31 -2.20 5.42 -4.60
CA SER A 31 -1.16 6.09 -3.80
C SER A 31 -0.70 5.23 -2.60
N GLY A 32 -0.47 3.94 -2.85
CA GLY A 32 -0.05 2.97 -1.85
C GLY A 32 1.34 3.28 -1.30
N ARG A 33 1.50 3.12 0.01
CA ARG A 33 2.75 3.35 0.74
C ARG A 33 3.21 2.09 1.44
N HIS A 34 4.51 1.81 1.42
CA HIS A 34 5.05 0.66 2.13
C HIS A 34 5.13 0.98 3.64
N PRO A 35 4.44 0.24 4.52
CA PRO A 35 4.22 0.63 5.91
C PRO A 35 5.48 0.69 6.79
N VAL A 36 6.52 -0.05 6.42
CA VAL A 36 7.83 -0.01 7.09
C VAL A 36 8.78 1.02 6.46
N ILE A 37 8.99 0.96 5.13
CA ILE A 37 9.93 1.85 4.44
C ILE A 37 9.58 3.34 4.63
N GLU A 38 8.30 3.71 4.57
CA GLU A 38 7.86 5.10 4.81
C GLU A 38 8.32 5.64 6.17
N GLN A 39 8.36 4.78 7.19
CA GLN A 39 8.79 5.17 8.54
C GLN A 39 10.32 5.34 8.63
N ILE A 40 11.08 4.67 7.76
CA ILE A 40 12.55 4.71 7.74
C ILE A 40 13.04 5.94 6.97
N VAL A 41 12.43 6.24 5.81
CA VAL A 41 12.88 7.34 4.94
C VAL A 41 12.41 8.72 5.43
N GLY A 42 11.35 8.76 6.24
CA GLY A 42 10.81 9.98 6.82
C GLY A 42 9.55 10.49 6.09
N PRO A 43 8.79 11.39 6.74
CA PRO A 43 7.53 11.90 6.19
C PRO A 43 7.77 12.69 4.90
N GLY A 44 7.05 12.34 3.83
CA GLY A 44 7.11 13.05 2.54
C GLY A 44 8.22 12.58 1.59
N GLU A 45 9.14 11.74 2.03
CA GLU A 45 10.24 11.21 1.20
C GLU A 45 9.84 9.96 0.41
N PHE A 46 8.87 9.19 0.91
CA PHE A 46 8.36 8.01 0.20
C PHE A 46 7.42 8.43 -0.94
N VAL A 47 7.77 8.06 -2.17
CA VAL A 47 6.90 8.27 -3.33
C VAL A 47 5.86 7.13 -3.41
N PRO A 48 4.55 7.43 -3.27
CA PRO A 48 3.50 6.42 -3.30
C PRO A 48 3.32 5.83 -4.71
N ASN A 49 2.87 4.57 -4.77
CA ASN A 49 2.64 3.86 -6.04
C ASN A 49 1.21 3.33 -6.14
N ASP A 50 0.66 3.40 -7.35
CA ASP A 50 -0.60 2.73 -7.68
C ASP A 50 -0.37 1.25 -7.97
N THR A 51 -1.37 0.41 -7.72
CA THR A 51 -1.36 -1.01 -8.10
C THR A 51 -2.75 -1.42 -8.54
N ASN A 52 -2.85 -2.02 -9.72
CA ASN A 52 -4.09 -2.57 -10.25
C ASN A 52 -3.83 -3.98 -10.79
N LEU A 53 -4.41 -4.98 -10.13
CA LEU A 53 -4.29 -6.39 -10.50
C LEU A 53 -5.68 -7.04 -10.44
N SER A 54 -5.99 -7.90 -11.40
CA SER A 54 -7.17 -8.77 -11.36
C SER A 54 -6.90 -10.02 -12.21
N ARG A 55 -7.72 -11.08 -12.12
CA ARG A 55 -7.53 -12.25 -13.01
C ARG A 55 -7.92 -11.94 -14.45
N ARG A 56 -8.81 -10.97 -14.67
CA ARG A 56 -9.30 -10.61 -16.02
C ARG A 56 -8.39 -9.60 -16.73
N PHE A 57 -7.80 -8.66 -15.98
CA PHE A 57 -6.96 -7.58 -16.49
C PHE A 57 -5.74 -7.41 -15.59
N ASN A 58 -4.57 -7.12 -16.18
CA ASN A 58 -3.32 -6.86 -15.46
C ASN A 58 -2.94 -7.99 -14.49
N GLN A 59 -3.01 -9.25 -14.94
CA GLN A 59 -2.72 -10.41 -14.09
C GLN A 59 -1.23 -10.50 -13.69
N ILE A 60 -0.33 -9.98 -14.54
CA ILE A 60 1.12 -9.99 -14.34
C ILE A 60 1.64 -8.57 -14.52
N LEU A 61 2.44 -8.11 -13.56
CA LEU A 61 3.17 -6.84 -13.64
C LEU A 61 4.67 -7.14 -13.81
N LEU A 62 5.23 -6.81 -14.97
CA LEU A 62 6.66 -6.95 -15.23
C LEU A 62 7.38 -5.64 -14.87
N LEU A 63 8.12 -5.65 -13.77
CA LEU A 63 8.90 -4.50 -13.31
C LEU A 63 10.33 -4.57 -13.87
N THR A 64 10.79 -3.48 -14.52
CA THR A 64 12.12 -3.40 -15.15
C THR A 64 12.93 -2.21 -14.63
N GLY A 65 14.22 -2.14 -15.00
CA GLY A 65 15.13 -1.04 -14.65
C GLY A 65 16.21 -1.43 -13.63
N PRO A 66 17.14 -0.51 -13.31
CA PRO A 66 18.30 -0.80 -12.47
C PRO A 66 17.92 -1.18 -11.04
N ASN A 67 18.79 -1.94 -10.37
CA ASN A 67 18.66 -2.26 -8.95
C ASN A 67 18.78 -0.96 -8.12
N MET A 68 17.97 -0.79 -7.07
CA MET A 68 17.82 0.41 -6.20
C MET A 68 16.75 1.46 -6.58
N SER A 69 15.90 1.27 -7.59
CA SER A 69 14.81 2.22 -7.90
C SER A 69 13.54 2.05 -7.04
N GLY A 70 13.62 1.40 -5.87
CA GLY A 70 12.43 1.05 -5.07
C GLY A 70 11.52 -0.02 -5.69
N LYS A 71 12.09 -0.91 -6.53
CA LYS A 71 11.48 -2.18 -6.95
C LYS A 71 11.56 -3.22 -5.84
#